data_AF-A0A3C2ECV9-F1
#
_entry.id   AF-A0A3C2ECV9-F1
#
_cell.length_a   1.000
_cell.length_b   1.000
_cell.length_c   1.000
_cell.angle_alpha   90.00
_cell.angle_beta   90.00
_cell.angle_gamma   90.00
#
_symmetry.space_group_name_H-M   'P 1'
#
loop_
_entity.id
_entity.type
_entity.pdbx_description
1 polymer ?
#
loop_
_entity_poly.entity_id
_entity_poly.type
_entity_poly.pdbx_seq_one_letter_code
_entity_poly.pdbx_strand_id
1 'polypeptide(L)'
;MELNEKYKSYQDRLREVEGKDSPAELLRPFHIAVENIYDKLKTKLSPADFKWLFIIMAVLLLAMCVLHIIFSHHYFSILFIVSMAAYWVFYRLEMKKTIEIQKHANAQIKLRQTPETNFAALLSDRIDYIKNGMDVLYKRIKMVRNQYIAFFPVILMLFIHTVRGQMSTVLWISSIAVSIIIGGVFWFYYFNYELMELDKVADELEEQSNNLKQHV
;
A
#
# COMPACT_ATOMS: atom_id res chain seq x y z
N MET A 1 16.38 24.18 10.82
CA MET A 1 17.69 24.67 10.30
C MET A 1 18.32 23.71 9.29
N GLU A 2 18.09 22.39 9.35
CA GLU A 2 18.62 21.38 8.41
C GLU A 2 18.23 21.57 6.92
N LEU A 3 17.06 22.16 6.64
CA LEU A 3 16.60 22.36 5.25
C LEU A 3 17.55 23.28 4.44
N ASN A 4 18.19 24.23 5.13
CA ASN A 4 19.06 25.22 4.51
C ASN A 4 20.43 24.63 4.17
N GLU A 5 20.94 23.69 4.97
CA GLU A 5 22.18 22.96 4.67
C GLU A 5 22.02 22.01 3.49
N LYS A 6 20.88 21.31 3.41
CA LYS A 6 20.58 20.44 2.27
C LYS A 6 20.49 21.23 0.97
N TYR A 7 19.80 22.37 0.98
CA TYR A 7 19.67 23.26 -0.18
C TYR A 7 21.02 23.86 -0.60
N LYS A 8 21.86 24.26 0.37
CA LYS A 8 23.21 24.77 0.13
C LYS A 8 24.14 23.69 -0.44
N SER A 9 24.05 22.45 0.07
CA SER A 9 24.72 21.29 -0.52
C SER A 9 24.27 20.99 -1.95
N TYR A 10 23.01 21.26 -2.30
CA TYR A 10 22.53 21.15 -3.68
C TYR A 10 23.10 22.27 -4.57
N GLN A 11 23.13 23.52 -4.09
CA GLN A 11 23.68 24.66 -4.83
C GLN A 11 25.20 24.57 -5.04
N ASP A 12 25.94 24.11 -4.03
CA ASP A 12 27.40 23.94 -4.14
C ASP A 12 27.75 22.80 -5.09
N ARG A 13 26.97 21.71 -5.11
CA ARG A 13 27.10 20.62 -6.10
C ARG A 13 26.71 21.06 -7.51
N LEU A 14 25.72 21.94 -7.66
CA LEU A 14 25.35 22.51 -8.97
C LEU A 14 26.47 23.40 -9.54
N ARG A 15 27.16 24.17 -8.70
CA ARG A 15 28.32 24.99 -9.09
C ARG A 15 29.57 24.17 -9.39
N GLU A 16 29.75 23.03 -8.72
CA GLU A 16 30.85 22.10 -8.98
C GLU A 16 30.72 21.42 -10.35
N VAL A 17 29.48 21.24 -10.82
CA VAL A 17 29.13 20.63 -12.13
C VAL A 17 29.07 21.67 -13.27
N GLU A 18 29.07 22.98 -12.98
CA GLU A 18 29.12 24.03 -14.02
C GLU A 18 30.46 24.09 -14.79
N GLY A 19 31.49 23.35 -14.37
CA GLY A 19 32.83 23.44 -14.93
C GLY A 19 33.25 22.30 -15.87
N LYS A 20 32.66 21.11 -15.74
CA LYS A 20 33.03 19.89 -16.46
C LYS A 20 31.83 18.94 -16.46
N ASP A 21 31.86 17.95 -17.34
CA ASP A 21 31.23 16.64 -17.15
C ASP A 21 30.09 16.23 -18.08
N SER A 22 30.19 14.96 -18.44
CA SER A 22 29.30 14.16 -19.28
C SER A 22 27.83 14.29 -18.83
N PRO A 23 26.84 14.20 -19.75
CA PRO A 23 25.40 14.15 -19.42
C PRO A 23 25.04 13.12 -18.34
N ALA A 24 25.86 12.08 -18.16
CA ALA A 24 25.69 11.08 -17.12
C ALA A 24 25.97 11.59 -15.69
N GLU A 25 26.87 12.58 -15.53
CA GLU A 25 27.21 13.13 -14.22
C GLU A 25 26.15 14.12 -13.71
N LEU A 26 25.56 14.90 -14.63
CA LEU A 26 24.39 15.76 -14.35
C LEU A 26 23.17 14.95 -13.87
N LEU A 27 23.00 13.73 -14.36
CA LEU A 27 21.84 12.86 -14.04
C LEU A 27 22.09 11.92 -12.85
N ARG A 28 23.32 11.85 -12.33
CA ARG A 28 23.71 11.00 -11.20
C ARG A 28 22.93 11.31 -9.90
N PRO A 29 22.70 12.58 -9.51
CA PRO A 29 21.90 12.90 -8.33
C PRO A 29 20.45 12.41 -8.44
N PHE A 30 19.85 12.52 -9.62
CA PHE A 30 18.50 12.02 -9.90
C PHE A 30 18.44 10.49 -9.78
N HIS A 31 19.43 9.79 -10.33
CA HIS A 31 19.54 8.35 -10.20
C HIS A 31 19.57 7.89 -8.74
N ILE A 32 20.42 8.51 -7.92
CA ILE A 32 20.52 8.21 -6.48
C ILE A 32 19.20 8.49 -5.75
N ALA A 33 18.51 9.58 -6.08
CA ALA A 33 17.20 9.90 -5.50
C ALA A 33 16.16 8.81 -5.82
N VAL A 34 16.10 8.37 -7.08
CA VAL A 34 15.20 7.30 -7.53
C VAL A 34 15.53 5.96 -6.84
N GLU A 35 16.82 5.62 -6.67
CA GLU A 35 17.23 4.41 -5.94
C GLU A 35 16.84 4.47 -4.46
N ASN A 36 17.07 5.60 -3.80
CA ASN A 36 16.68 5.78 -2.39
C ASN A 36 15.16 5.63 -2.21
N ILE A 37 14.37 6.15 -3.14
CA ILE A 37 12.90 5.99 -3.12
C ILE A 37 12.53 4.51 -3.31
N TYR A 38 13.15 3.81 -4.26
CA TYR A 38 12.93 2.40 -4.47
C TYR A 38 13.26 1.55 -3.22
N ASP A 39 14.39 1.82 -2.57
CA ASP A 39 14.79 1.13 -1.35
C ASP A 39 13.87 1.45 -0.17
N LYS A 40 13.39 2.69 -0.06
CA LYS A 40 12.37 3.08 0.93
C LYS A 40 11.08 2.28 0.73
N LEU A 41 10.60 2.15 -0.50
CA LEU A 41 9.42 1.37 -0.84
C LEU A 41 9.60 -0.12 -0.52
N LYS A 42 10.79 -0.67 -0.82
CA LYS A 42 11.10 -2.08 -0.57
C LYS A 42 11.20 -2.42 0.91
N THR A 43 11.76 -1.51 1.72
CA THR A 43 12.05 -1.75 3.15
C THR A 43 10.89 -1.40 4.07
N LYS A 44 10.20 -0.28 3.84
CA LYS A 44 9.10 0.17 4.71
C LYS A 44 7.73 -0.36 4.31
N LEU A 45 7.51 -0.58 3.02
CA LEU A 45 6.19 -0.91 2.46
C LEU A 45 6.26 -2.22 1.69
N SER A 46 6.86 -3.23 2.30
CA SER A 46 7.02 -4.54 1.67
C SER A 46 5.63 -5.10 1.30
N PRO A 47 5.41 -5.48 0.02
CA PRO A 47 4.17 -6.09 -0.40
C PRO A 47 3.83 -7.37 0.38
N ALA A 48 4.85 -8.06 0.94
CA ALA A 48 4.67 -9.26 1.74
C ALA A 48 3.91 -8.96 3.05
N ASP A 49 4.15 -7.80 3.66
CA ASP A 49 3.59 -7.47 4.98
C ASP A 49 2.07 -7.30 4.89
N PHE A 50 1.58 -6.61 3.86
CA PHE A 50 0.15 -6.46 3.61
C PHE A 50 -0.54 -7.78 3.23
N LYS A 51 0.17 -8.71 2.58
CA LYS A 51 -0.35 -10.06 2.33
C LYS A 51 -0.52 -10.81 3.66
N TRP A 52 0.44 -10.70 4.57
CA TRP A 52 0.34 -11.32 5.89
C TRP A 52 -0.77 -10.72 6.73
N LEU A 53 -0.93 -9.39 6.75
CA LEU A 53 -2.06 -8.73 7.41
C LEU A 53 -3.41 -9.24 6.89
N PHE A 54 -3.55 -9.40 5.57
CA PHE A 54 -4.76 -9.97 4.97
C PHE A 54 -5.06 -11.39 5.49
N ILE A 55 -4.04 -12.24 5.53
CA ILE A 55 -4.16 -13.65 5.97
C ILE A 55 -4.46 -13.72 7.45
N ILE A 56 -3.77 -12.94 8.29
CA ILE A 56 -3.97 -12.89 9.74
C ILE A 56 -5.42 -12.53 10.05
N MET A 57 -5.96 -11.49 9.41
CA MET A 57 -7.36 -11.10 9.58
C MET A 57 -8.33 -12.23 9.20
N ALA A 58 -8.08 -12.91 8.08
CA ALA A 58 -8.91 -14.03 7.64
C ALA A 58 -8.87 -15.21 8.62
N VAL A 59 -7.68 -15.56 9.12
CA VAL A 59 -7.49 -16.64 10.10
C VAL A 59 -8.16 -16.29 11.43
N LEU A 60 -8.00 -15.06 11.91
CA LEU A 60 -8.63 -14.59 13.14
C LEU A 60 -10.16 -14.64 13.04
N LEU A 61 -10.73 -14.13 11.94
CA LEU A 61 -12.18 -14.19 11.75
C LEU A 61 -12.66 -15.65 11.70
N LEU A 62 -11.98 -16.52 10.95
CA LEU A 62 -12.34 -17.92 10.85
C LEU A 62 -12.32 -18.60 12.23
N ALA A 63 -11.25 -18.40 13.00
CA ALA A 63 -11.12 -18.94 14.34
C ALA A 63 -12.28 -18.48 15.24
N MET A 64 -12.61 -17.18 15.19
CA MET A 64 -13.69 -16.62 16.00
C MET A 64 -15.07 -17.10 15.60
N CYS A 65 -15.34 -17.27 14.30
CA CYS A 65 -16.58 -17.87 13.82
C CYS A 65 -16.70 -19.33 14.27
N VAL A 66 -15.62 -20.12 14.19
CA VAL A 66 -15.60 -21.52 14.63
C VAL A 66 -15.86 -21.62 16.13
N LEU A 67 -15.16 -20.83 16.94
CA LEU A 67 -15.37 -20.77 18.39
C LEU A 67 -16.83 -20.40 18.71
N HIS A 68 -17.36 -19.37 18.04
CA HIS A 68 -18.73 -18.94 18.25
C HIS A 68 -19.74 -20.04 17.92
N ILE A 69 -19.56 -20.78 16.82
CA ILE A 69 -20.44 -21.91 16.45
C ILE A 69 -20.39 -23.01 17.51
N ILE A 70 -19.20 -23.36 18.00
CA ILE A 70 -19.01 -24.42 19.01
C ILE A 70 -19.68 -24.04 20.34
N PHE A 71 -19.46 -22.81 20.83
CA PHE A 71 -19.90 -22.40 22.17
C PHE A 71 -21.35 -21.90 22.22
N SER A 72 -21.85 -21.29 21.15
CA SER A 72 -23.18 -20.69 21.15
C SER A 72 -24.24 -21.53 20.43
N HIS A 73 -23.85 -22.52 19.62
CA HIS A 73 -24.73 -23.24 18.69
C HIS A 73 -25.49 -22.34 17.70
N HIS A 74 -25.08 -21.09 17.52
CA HIS A 74 -25.69 -20.17 16.55
C HIS A 74 -24.98 -20.26 15.21
N TYR A 75 -25.67 -20.79 14.21
CA TYR A 75 -25.15 -20.91 12.84
C TYR A 75 -25.07 -19.57 12.08
N PHE A 76 -25.50 -18.46 12.68
CA PHE A 76 -25.42 -17.13 12.07
C PHE A 76 -23.99 -16.74 11.68
N SER A 77 -22.98 -17.23 12.41
CA SER A 77 -21.56 -17.00 12.10
C SER A 77 -21.09 -17.57 10.76
N ILE A 78 -21.86 -18.49 10.15
CA ILE A 78 -21.62 -18.96 8.78
C ILE A 78 -21.71 -17.82 7.77
N LEU A 79 -22.62 -16.85 8.00
CA LEU A 79 -22.76 -15.67 7.13
C LEU A 79 -21.45 -14.91 7.00
N PHE A 80 -20.73 -14.70 8.11
CA PHE A 80 -19.45 -13.99 8.11
C PHE A 80 -18.34 -14.78 7.40
N ILE A 81 -18.36 -16.12 7.50
CA ILE A 81 -17.43 -16.98 6.75
C ILE A 81 -17.69 -16.83 5.24
N VAL A 82 -18.96 -16.90 4.81
CA VAL A 82 -19.34 -16.73 3.41
C VAL A 82 -18.99 -15.33 2.91
N SER A 83 -19.25 -14.28 3.68
CA SER A 83 -18.86 -12.90 3.33
C SER A 83 -17.35 -12.74 3.20
N MET A 84 -16.55 -13.35 4.10
CA MET A 84 -15.09 -13.33 3.99
C MET A 84 -14.60 -14.10 2.77
N ALA A 85 -15.21 -15.25 2.44
CA ALA A 85 -14.88 -16.00 1.23
C ALA A 85 -15.19 -15.20 -0.04
N ALA A 86 -16.35 -14.53 -0.09
CA ALA A 86 -16.71 -13.63 -1.18
C ALA A 86 -15.71 -12.47 -1.30
N TYR A 87 -15.33 -11.87 -0.17
CA TYR A 87 -14.32 -10.80 -0.13
C TYR A 87 -12.94 -11.28 -0.60
N TRP A 88 -12.54 -12.51 -0.26
CA TRP A 88 -11.31 -13.13 -0.76
C TRP A 88 -11.32 -13.25 -2.28
N VAL A 89 -12.41 -13.77 -2.84
CA VAL A 89 -12.56 -13.90 -4.29
C VAL A 89 -12.47 -12.52 -4.96
N PHE A 90 -13.20 -11.53 -4.43
CA PHE A 90 -13.12 -10.15 -4.89
C PHE A 90 -11.69 -9.59 -4.83
N TYR A 91 -10.99 -9.78 -3.71
CA TYR A 91 -9.59 -9.37 -3.55
C TYR A 91 -8.68 -9.98 -4.61
N ARG A 92 -8.80 -11.29 -4.87
CA ARG A 92 -7.99 -11.96 -5.89
C ARG A 92 -8.27 -11.42 -7.28
N LEU A 93 -9.53 -11.24 -7.65
CA LEU A 93 -9.91 -10.73 -8.97
C LEU A 93 -9.36 -9.33 -9.20
N GLU A 94 -9.52 -8.45 -8.22
CA GLU A 94 -9.09 -7.06 -8.35
C GLU A 94 -7.55 -6.93 -8.34
N MET A 95 -6.86 -7.71 -7.52
CA MET A 95 -5.39 -7.74 -7.53
C MET A 95 -4.85 -8.34 -8.82
N LYS A 96 -5.46 -9.40 -9.35
CA LYS A 96 -5.07 -9.99 -10.65
C LYS A 96 -5.21 -8.96 -11.77
N LYS A 97 -6.36 -8.28 -11.83
CA LYS A 97 -6.61 -7.20 -12.80
C LYS A 97 -5.56 -6.09 -12.70
N THR A 98 -5.26 -5.64 -11.48
CA THR A 98 -4.27 -4.57 -11.26
C THR A 98 -2.87 -5.02 -11.70
N ILE A 99 -2.46 -6.23 -11.36
CA ILE A 99 -1.16 -6.78 -11.75
C ILE A 99 -1.06 -6.97 -13.27
N GLU A 100 -2.13 -7.43 -13.94
CA GLU A 100 -2.15 -7.59 -15.40
C GLU A 100 -1.99 -6.26 -16.12
N ILE A 101 -2.74 -5.22 -15.70
CA ILE A 101 -2.61 -3.86 -16.25
C ILE A 101 -1.16 -3.38 -16.13
N GLN A 102 -0.57 -3.53 -14.94
CA GLN A 102 0.79 -3.05 -14.69
C GLN A 102 1.85 -3.91 -15.39
N LYS A 103 1.59 -5.20 -15.61
CA LYS A 103 2.45 -6.07 -16.43
C LYS A 103 2.46 -5.61 -17.88
N HIS A 104 1.31 -5.22 -18.44
CA HIS A 104 1.23 -4.67 -19.79
C HIS A 104 1.96 -3.34 -19.91
N ALA A 105 1.78 -2.43 -18.93
CA ALA A 105 2.51 -1.17 -18.88
C ALA A 105 4.04 -1.39 -18.82
N ASN A 106 4.50 -2.29 -17.95
CA ASN A 106 5.91 -2.65 -17.84
C ASN A 106 6.48 -3.34 -19.09
N ALA A 107 5.66 -4.08 -19.84
CA ALA A 107 6.08 -4.66 -21.11
C ALA A 107 6.32 -3.56 -22.17
N GLN A 108 5.51 -2.51 -22.19
CA GLN A 108 5.71 -1.37 -23.08
C GLN A 108 6.99 -0.60 -22.76
N ILE A 109 7.32 -0.45 -21.47
CA ILE A 109 8.60 0.15 -21.03
C ILE A 109 9.78 -0.65 -21.61
N LYS A 110 9.76 -1.98 -21.49
CA LYS A 110 10.83 -2.84 -22.04
C LYS A 110 10.98 -2.75 -23.56
N LEU A 111 9.89 -2.52 -24.30
CA LEU A 111 9.94 -2.36 -25.76
C LEU A 111 10.56 -1.02 -26.19
N ARG A 112 10.55 -0.01 -25.31
CA ARG A 112 11.20 1.30 -25.55
C ARG A 112 12.71 1.27 -25.33
N GLN A 113 13.22 0.26 -24.63
CA GLN A 113 14.65 0.08 -24.36
C GLN A 113 15.36 -0.46 -25.61
N THR A 114 15.77 0.43 -26.51
CA THR A 114 16.66 0.12 -27.65
C THR A 114 18.14 0.27 -27.25
N PRO A 115 19.10 -0.38 -27.94
CA PRO A 115 20.53 -0.31 -27.59
C PRO A 115 21.15 1.10 -27.64
N GLU A 116 20.48 2.08 -28.25
CA GLU A 116 20.89 3.50 -28.27
C GLU A 116 20.12 4.38 -27.26
N THR A 117 19.49 3.78 -26.24
CA THR A 117 18.71 4.58 -25.26
C THR A 117 19.60 5.50 -24.44
N ASN A 118 19.33 6.81 -24.54
CA ASN A 118 19.95 7.84 -23.71
C ASN A 118 19.73 7.55 -22.22
N PHE A 119 20.71 7.88 -21.36
CA PHE A 119 20.65 7.68 -19.92
C PHE A 119 19.40 8.30 -19.27
N ALA A 120 18.93 9.43 -19.79
CA ALA A 120 17.67 10.04 -19.37
C ALA A 120 16.44 9.17 -19.66
N ALA A 121 16.39 8.50 -20.82
CA ALA A 121 15.29 7.59 -21.16
C ALA A 121 15.27 6.38 -20.21
N LEU A 122 16.44 5.82 -19.89
CA LEU A 122 16.58 4.73 -18.91
C LEU A 122 16.09 5.16 -17.51
N LEU A 123 16.39 6.39 -17.11
CA LEU A 123 15.95 6.92 -15.82
C LEU A 123 14.43 7.17 -15.79
N SER A 124 13.85 7.70 -16.88
CA SER A 124 12.39 7.85 -17.02
C SER A 124 11.69 6.50 -16.96
N ASP A 125 12.18 5.50 -17.69
CA ASP A 125 11.63 4.14 -17.69
C ASP A 125 11.67 3.51 -16.28
N ARG A 126 12.73 3.80 -15.51
CA ARG A 126 12.85 3.34 -14.13
C ARG A 126 11.84 4.02 -13.21
N ILE A 127 11.61 5.32 -13.36
CA ILE A 127 10.57 6.04 -12.61
C ILE A 127 9.19 5.46 -12.91
N ASP A 128 8.86 5.23 -14.19
CA ASP A 128 7.58 4.65 -14.59
C ASP A 128 7.41 3.22 -14.03
N TYR A 129 8.46 2.41 -14.03
CA TYR A 129 8.43 1.09 -13.42
C TYR A 129 8.13 1.15 -11.91
N ILE A 130 8.74 2.09 -11.19
CA ILE A 130 8.50 2.28 -9.75
C ILE A 130 7.06 2.73 -9.51
N LYS A 131 6.54 3.69 -10.27
CA LYS A 131 5.15 4.15 -10.20
C LYS A 131 4.16 3.00 -10.40
N ASN A 132 4.37 2.17 -11.42
CA ASN A 132 3.54 0.99 -11.66
C ASN A 132 3.56 0.01 -10.46
N GLY A 133 4.70 -0.15 -9.79
CA GLY A 133 4.82 -0.93 -8.56
C GLY A 133 4.07 -0.32 -7.38
N MET A 134 4.12 0.99 -7.23
CA MET A 134 3.39 1.73 -6.19
C MET A 134 1.88 1.62 -6.36
N ASP A 135 1.35 1.65 -7.59
CA ASP A 135 -0.08 1.45 -7.83
C ASP A 135 -0.59 0.10 -7.30
N VAL A 136 0.18 -0.97 -7.53
CA VAL A 136 -0.13 -2.32 -7.02
C VAL A 136 -0.15 -2.31 -5.50
N LEU A 137 0.82 -1.63 -4.88
CA LEU A 137 0.94 -1.52 -3.43
C LEU A 137 -0.22 -0.70 -2.85
N TYR A 138 -0.52 0.47 -3.41
CA TYR A 138 -1.64 1.33 -3.04
C TYR A 138 -2.95 0.55 -3.03
N LYS A 139 -3.22 -0.18 -4.14
CA LYS A 139 -4.42 -1.01 -4.26
C LYS A 139 -4.49 -2.09 -3.18
N ARG A 140 -3.35 -2.72 -2.87
CA ARG A 140 -3.24 -3.74 -1.82
C ARG A 140 -3.55 -3.17 -0.45
N ILE A 141 -2.93 -2.05 -0.07
CA ILE A 141 -3.17 -1.37 1.21
C ILE A 141 -4.65 -1.01 1.34
N LYS A 142 -5.24 -0.42 0.30
CA LYS A 142 -6.66 -0.06 0.28
C LYS A 142 -7.59 -1.25 0.49
N MET A 143 -7.25 -2.41 -0.08
CA MET A 143 -8.01 -3.64 0.14
C MET A 143 -7.85 -4.15 1.57
N VAL A 144 -6.63 -4.25 2.08
CA VAL A 144 -6.39 -4.69 3.46
C VAL A 144 -7.13 -3.76 4.43
N ARG A 145 -7.07 -2.44 4.21
CA ARG A 145 -7.85 -1.46 4.99
C ARG A 145 -9.34 -1.78 5.00
N ASN A 146 -9.94 -1.99 3.83
CA ASN A 146 -11.36 -2.27 3.72
C ASN A 146 -11.73 -3.58 4.43
N GLN A 147 -10.88 -4.60 4.35
CA GLN A 147 -11.05 -5.86 5.09
C GLN A 147 -11.06 -5.62 6.60
N TYR A 148 -10.09 -4.86 7.12
CA TYR A 148 -9.98 -4.57 8.54
C TYR A 148 -11.17 -3.73 9.05
N ILE A 149 -11.57 -2.70 8.30
CA ILE A 149 -12.74 -1.88 8.63
C ILE A 149 -14.02 -2.72 8.68
N ALA A 150 -14.19 -3.69 7.76
CA ALA A 150 -15.39 -4.50 7.69
C ALA A 150 -15.41 -5.65 8.74
N PHE A 151 -14.32 -6.40 8.87
CA PHE A 151 -14.30 -7.66 9.62
C PHE A 151 -13.75 -7.55 11.03
N PHE A 152 -12.92 -6.56 11.35
CA PHE A 152 -12.44 -6.39 12.72
C PHE A 152 -13.58 -6.09 13.73
N PRO A 153 -14.57 -5.22 13.41
CA PRO A 153 -15.74 -5.06 14.26
C PRO A 153 -16.51 -6.36 14.50
N VAL A 154 -16.60 -7.22 13.49
CA VAL A 154 -17.24 -8.54 13.60
C VAL A 154 -16.46 -9.44 14.56
N ILE A 155 -15.13 -9.47 14.47
CA ILE A 155 -14.27 -10.21 15.41
C ILE A 155 -14.50 -9.75 16.84
N LEU A 156 -14.51 -8.44 17.09
CA LEU A 156 -14.77 -7.89 18.42
C LEU A 156 -16.15 -8.28 18.95
N MET A 157 -17.17 -8.21 18.11
CA MET A 157 -18.53 -8.61 18.47
C MET A 157 -18.62 -10.09 18.82
N LEU A 158 -18.04 -10.97 17.98
CA LEU A 158 -17.98 -12.41 18.25
C LEU A 158 -17.20 -12.72 19.52
N PHE A 159 -16.12 -11.98 19.81
CA PHE A 159 -15.34 -12.10 21.03
C PHE A 159 -16.19 -11.79 22.27
N ILE A 160 -16.84 -10.62 22.29
CA ILE A 160 -17.63 -10.18 23.43
C ILE A 160 -18.79 -11.15 23.67
N HIS A 161 -19.44 -11.64 22.61
CA HIS A 161 -20.50 -12.64 22.71
C HIS A 161 -19.99 -13.99 23.24
N THR A 162 -18.82 -14.43 22.80
CA THR A 162 -18.24 -15.70 23.27
C THR A 162 -17.84 -15.62 24.75
N VAL A 163 -17.33 -14.47 25.20
CA VAL A 163 -16.89 -14.27 26.60
C VAL A 163 -18.07 -14.03 27.55
N ARG A 164 -19.06 -13.24 27.16
CA ARG A 164 -20.19 -12.85 28.03
C ARG A 164 -21.40 -13.78 27.94
N GLY A 165 -21.42 -14.69 26.96
CA GLY A 165 -22.58 -15.54 26.69
C GLY A 165 -23.73 -14.77 26.04
N GLN A 166 -24.95 -15.29 26.18
CA GLN A 166 -26.15 -14.67 25.61
C GLN A 166 -26.37 -13.27 26.17
N MET A 167 -26.27 -12.28 25.28
CA MET A 167 -26.59 -10.90 25.59
C MET A 167 -28.03 -10.58 25.18
N SER A 168 -28.66 -9.62 25.86
CA SER A 168 -29.91 -9.04 25.38
C SER A 168 -29.72 -8.41 24.00
N THR A 169 -30.77 -8.39 23.19
CA THR A 169 -30.74 -7.82 21.83
C THR A 169 -30.21 -6.38 21.81
N VAL A 170 -30.57 -5.58 22.83
CA VAL A 170 -30.11 -4.19 22.96
C VAL A 170 -28.60 -4.11 23.19
N LEU A 171 -28.06 -4.95 24.09
CA LEU A 171 -26.62 -5.01 24.33
C LEU A 171 -25.87 -5.49 23.10
N TRP A 172 -26.41 -6.49 22.39
CA TRP A 172 -25.84 -6.97 21.13
C TRP A 172 -25.76 -5.86 20.07
N ILE A 173 -26.86 -5.13 19.80
CA ILE A 173 -26.88 -4.02 18.85
C ILE A 173 -25.89 -2.91 19.26
N SER A 174 -25.90 -2.52 20.54
CA SER A 174 -24.99 -1.48 21.04
C SER A 174 -23.52 -1.88 20.90
N SER A 175 -23.19 -3.15 21.15
CA SER A 175 -21.83 -3.67 20.98
C SER A 175 -21.37 -3.61 19.52
N ILE A 176 -22.26 -3.90 18.57
CA ILE A 176 -21.97 -3.78 17.13
C ILE A 176 -21.64 -2.34 16.79
N ALA A 177 -22.48 -1.39 17.22
CA ALA A 177 -22.29 0.03 16.95
C ALA A 177 -20.94 0.50 17.50
N VAL A 178 -20.62 0.16 18.76
CA VAL A 178 -19.35 0.51 19.39
C VAL A 178 -18.16 -0.15 18.69
N SER A 179 -18.25 -1.43 18.32
CA SER A 179 -17.18 -2.13 17.60
C SER A 179 -16.93 -1.54 16.21
N ILE A 180 -17.98 -1.11 15.49
CA ILE A 180 -17.85 -0.46 14.19
C ILE A 180 -17.19 0.91 14.34
N ILE A 181 -17.58 1.70 15.34
CA ILE A 181 -17.01 3.02 15.58
C ILE A 181 -15.53 2.88 15.96
N ILE A 182 -15.22 2.11 17.01
CA ILE A 182 -13.85 1.99 17.51
C ILE A 182 -12.96 1.29 16.48
N GLY A 183 -13.39 0.13 15.98
CA GLY A 183 -12.62 -0.67 15.03
C GLY A 183 -12.49 0.03 13.68
N GLY A 184 -13.60 0.50 13.11
CA GLY A 184 -13.62 1.13 11.80
C GLY A 184 -12.80 2.42 11.76
N VAL A 185 -12.97 3.31 12.74
CA VAL A 185 -12.24 4.58 12.79
C VAL A 185 -10.75 4.34 12.99
N PHE A 186 -10.37 3.46 13.93
CA PHE A 186 -8.96 3.15 14.17
C PHE A 186 -8.25 2.64 12.91
N TRP A 187 -8.82 1.62 12.25
CA TRP A 187 -8.20 1.05 11.05
C TRP A 187 -8.23 2.01 9.86
N PHE A 188 -9.26 2.84 9.75
CA PHE A 188 -9.30 3.88 8.72
C PHE A 188 -8.13 4.85 8.86
N TYR A 189 -7.87 5.38 10.05
CA TYR A 189 -6.74 6.30 10.28
C TYR A 189 -5.39 5.61 10.13
N TYR A 190 -5.23 4.40 10.68
CA TYR A 190 -3.99 3.62 10.57
C TYR A 190 -3.56 3.43 9.11
N PHE A 191 -4.46 2.92 8.26
CA PHE A 191 -4.13 2.69 6.86
C PHE A 191 -4.12 3.96 6.01
N ASN A 192 -4.85 5.02 6.40
CA ASN A 192 -4.73 6.30 5.69
C ASN A 192 -3.36 6.92 5.89
N TYR A 193 -2.76 6.79 7.07
CA TYR A 193 -1.40 7.25 7.30
C TYR A 193 -0.42 6.57 6.33
N GLU A 194 -0.52 5.24 6.17
CA GLU A 194 0.28 4.46 5.21
C GLU A 194 0.04 4.90 3.74
N LEU A 195 -1.22 5.12 3.37
CA LEU A 195 -1.56 5.61 2.03
C LEU A 195 -1.01 7.02 1.79
N MET A 196 -1.07 7.90 2.79
CA MET A 196 -0.51 9.26 2.71
C MET A 196 1.02 9.24 2.59
N GLU A 197 1.72 8.30 3.25
CA GLU A 197 3.17 8.14 3.05
C GLU A 197 3.47 7.69 1.62
N LEU A 198 2.64 6.81 1.06
CA LEU A 198 2.79 6.34 -0.32
C LEU A 198 2.50 7.46 -1.33
N ASP A 199 1.47 8.27 -1.11
CA ASP A 199 1.12 9.42 -1.97
C ASP A 199 2.26 10.45 -1.98
N LYS A 200 2.85 10.77 -0.81
CA LYS A 200 4.03 11.67 -0.75
C LYS A 200 5.20 11.17 -1.57
N VAL A 201 5.46 9.87 -1.55
CA VAL A 201 6.53 9.26 -2.36
C VAL A 201 6.18 9.32 -3.85
N ALA A 202 4.90 9.25 -4.21
CA ALA A 202 4.45 9.34 -5.59
C ALA A 202 4.65 10.76 -6.13
N ASP A 203 4.31 11.77 -5.32
CA ASP A 203 4.52 13.18 -5.61
C ASP A 203 6.02 13.49 -5.78
N GLU A 204 6.88 12.97 -4.90
CA GLU A 204 8.35 13.09 -5.03
C GLU A 204 8.85 12.48 -6.36
N LEU A 205 8.37 11.29 -6.75
CA LEU A 205 8.72 10.66 -8.03
C LEU A 205 8.21 11.45 -9.24
N GLU A 206 7.04 12.08 -9.13
CA GLU A 206 6.49 12.92 -10.18
C GLU A 206 7.30 14.21 -10.36
N GLU A 207 7.70 14.85 -9.27
CA GLU A 207 8.59 16.01 -9.31
C GLU A 207 9.92 15.65 -9.99
N GLN A 208 10.54 14.52 -9.60
CA GLN A 208 11.78 14.06 -10.24
C GLN A 208 11.59 13.76 -11.73
N SER A 209 10.46 13.17 -12.13
CA SER A 209 10.13 12.90 -13.53
C SER A 209 9.97 14.19 -14.34
N ASN A 210 9.31 15.20 -13.77
CA ASN A 210 9.08 16.48 -14.44
C ASN A 210 10.38 17.27 -14.58
N ASN A 211 11.23 17.28 -13.55
CA ASN A 211 12.55 17.91 -13.60
C ASN A 211 13.46 17.24 -14.64
N LEU A 212 13.41 15.90 -14.76
CA LEU A 212 14.13 15.17 -15.81
C LEU A 212 13.74 15.65 -17.21
N LYS A 213 12.43 15.83 -17.46
CA LYS A 213 11.91 16.30 -18.76
C LYS A 213 12.28 17.75 -19.10
N GLN A 214 12.64 18.56 -18.10
CA GLN A 214 13.07 19.95 -18.31
C GLN A 214 14.58 20.07 -18.63
N HIS A 215 15.36 19.02 -18.38
CA HIS A 215 16.81 18.99 -18.57
C HIS A 215 17.28 18.10 -19.73
N VAL A 216 16.33 17.54 -20.49
CA VAL A 216 16.52 16.71 -21.69
C VAL A 216 15.92 17.45 -22.88
#